data_AF-A0A661WFH4-F1
#
_entry.id   AF-A0A661WFH4-F1
#
_cell.length_a   1.000
_cell.length_b   1.000
_cell.length_c   1.000
_cell.angle_alpha   90.00
_cell.angle_beta   90.00
_cell.angle_gamma   90.00
#
_symmetry.space_group_name_H-M   'P 1'
#
loop_
_entity.id
_entity.type
_entity.pdbx_description
1 polymer ?
#
loop_
_entity_poly.entity_id
_entity_poly.type
_entity_poly.pdbx_seq_one_letter_code
_entity_poly.pdbx_strand_id
1 'polypeptide(L)'
;MKYLPENAGLEVRTGWIMRELRRISSAIDTQFDLANDTHPLILGRSVSDQHPQSAITGLELRLDTDEQNLADHEADLNNPHQVGYEQAGAAPLVHLHIETDITDLDRVRWRNEWAQQQYYKNDWALEGAWGGVANKDTEDHLAPQYQGDPIYGYQGTLTPYQQSAKQIFFGTRYLSSVAVFLQAFRVDTVAGNVYQIFLVEDPNG
;
A
#
# COMPACT_ATOMS: atom_id res chain seq x y z
N MET A 1 -90.12 42.78 11.66
CA MET A 1 -91.16 43.68 12.20
C MET A 1 -91.30 44.86 11.25
N LYS A 2 -92.51 45.15 10.76
CA LYS A 2 -92.75 46.21 9.78
C LYS A 2 -92.92 47.53 10.55
N TYR A 3 -91.96 48.45 10.43
CA TYR A 3 -91.96 49.72 11.14
C TYR A 3 -92.93 50.71 10.45
N LEU A 4 -93.90 51.22 11.21
CA LEU A 4 -94.76 52.34 10.81
C LEU A 4 -94.32 53.57 11.62
N PRO A 5 -93.79 54.63 10.99
CA PRO A 5 -93.43 55.85 11.69
C PRO A 5 -94.68 56.56 12.22
N GLU A 6 -94.69 56.95 13.50
CA GLU A 6 -95.82 57.60 14.18
C GLU A 6 -96.20 58.97 13.60
N ASN A 7 -95.37 59.56 12.73
CA ASN A 7 -95.66 60.82 12.06
C ASN A 7 -95.16 60.80 10.60
N ALA A 8 -95.90 60.11 9.72
CA ALA A 8 -95.64 60.13 8.28
C ALA A 8 -96.16 61.44 7.67
N GLY A 9 -95.42 62.54 7.79
CA GLY A 9 -95.80 63.80 7.14
C GLY A 9 -95.09 65.08 7.57
N LEU A 10 -94.15 65.04 8.51
CA LEU A 10 -93.38 66.22 8.91
C LEU A 10 -91.91 66.02 8.56
N GLU A 11 -91.33 67.02 7.91
CA GLU A 11 -89.94 67.08 7.45
C GLU A 11 -88.99 66.48 8.49
N VAL A 12 -88.21 65.48 8.06
CA VAL A 12 -87.25 64.77 8.92
C VAL A 12 -86.17 65.78 9.33
N ARG A 13 -86.36 66.41 10.49
CA ARG A 13 -85.39 67.34 11.04
C ARG A 13 -84.06 66.62 11.21
N THR A 14 -82.96 67.25 10.80
CA THR A 14 -81.59 66.70 10.82
C THR A 14 -81.19 66.09 12.17
N GLY A 15 -81.76 66.61 13.27
CA GLY A 15 -81.57 66.07 14.61
C GLY A 15 -82.12 64.66 14.84
N TRP A 16 -83.15 64.23 14.12
CA TRP A 16 -83.69 62.87 14.19
C TRP A 16 -82.75 61.86 13.51
N ILE A 17 -82.26 62.20 12.31
CA ILE A 17 -81.29 61.37 11.57
C ILE A 17 -80.01 61.18 12.40
N MET A 18 -79.51 62.25 13.00
CA MET A 18 -78.32 62.18 13.85
C MET A 18 -78.53 61.31 15.09
N ARG A 19 -79.73 61.32 15.68
CA ARG A 19 -80.05 60.45 16.83
C ARG A 19 -80.04 58.98 16.42
N GLU A 20 -80.60 58.66 15.26
CA GLU A 20 -80.74 57.28 14.83
C GLU A 20 -79.45 56.69 14.26
N LEU A 21 -78.64 57.50 13.56
CA LEU A 21 -77.27 57.13 13.18
C LEU A 21 -76.41 56.85 14.42
N ARG A 22 -76.56 57.66 15.48
CA ARG A 22 -75.83 57.43 16.74
C ARG A 22 -76.24 56.12 17.40
N ARG A 23 -77.53 55.78 17.37
CA ARG A 23 -78.04 54.51 17.90
C ARG A 23 -77.50 53.32 17.11
N ILE A 24 -77.54 53.37 15.77
CA ILE A 24 -77.03 52.31 14.90
C ILE A 24 -75.52 52.12 15.09
N SER A 25 -74.75 53.21 15.15
CA SER A 25 -73.31 53.17 15.42
C SER A 25 -73.01 52.45 16.75
N SER A 26 -73.72 52.81 17.81
CA SER A 26 -73.50 52.19 19.13
C SER A 26 -73.81 50.69 19.14
N ALA A 27 -74.78 50.23 18.34
CA ALA A 27 -75.10 48.81 18.25
C ALA A 27 -74.03 48.02 17.47
N ILE A 28 -73.45 48.62 16.43
CA ILE A 28 -72.37 48.01 15.64
C ILE A 28 -71.10 47.84 16.49
N ASP A 29 -70.72 48.88 17.25
CA ASP A 29 -69.52 48.82 18.11
C ASP A 29 -69.65 47.70 19.16
N THR A 30 -70.82 47.55 19.78
CA THR A 30 -71.03 46.45 20.75
C THR A 30 -71.01 45.05 20.13
N GLN A 31 -71.29 44.92 18.83
CA GLN A 31 -71.33 43.62 18.16
C GLN A 31 -69.97 43.19 17.60
N PHE A 32 -69.10 44.15 17.26
CA PHE A 32 -67.72 43.91 16.84
C PHE A 32 -66.86 43.40 18.01
N ASP A 33 -67.05 43.94 19.21
CA ASP A 33 -66.34 43.50 20.42
C ASP A 33 -66.69 42.06 20.84
N LEU A 34 -67.91 41.59 20.54
CA LEU A 34 -68.33 40.20 20.85
C LEU A 34 -67.85 39.17 19.82
N ALA A 35 -67.50 39.59 18.60
CA ALA A 35 -67.08 38.68 17.53
C ALA A 35 -65.56 38.43 17.50
N ASN A 36 -64.76 39.28 18.15
CA ASN A 36 -63.30 39.14 18.13
C ASN A 36 -62.74 38.15 19.17
N ASP A 37 -63.60 37.62 20.05
CA ASP A 37 -63.20 36.82 21.21
C ASP A 37 -63.60 35.33 21.14
N THR A 38 -63.99 34.83 19.96
CA THR A 38 -64.50 33.45 19.80
C THR A 38 -63.83 32.63 18.69
N HIS A 39 -62.52 32.79 18.49
CA HIS A 39 -61.72 31.68 17.95
C HIS A 39 -61.17 30.84 19.11
N PRO A 40 -61.90 29.82 19.60
CA PRO A 40 -61.49 28.99 20.74
C PRO A 40 -60.21 28.17 20.51
N LEU A 41 -59.65 28.18 19.29
CA LEU A 41 -58.43 27.44 18.92
C LEU A 41 -57.19 28.34 18.78
N ILE A 42 -57.28 29.62 19.15
CA ILE A 42 -56.16 30.58 19.08
C ILE A 42 -55.75 31.05 20.48
N LEU A 43 -56.22 30.41 21.54
CA LEU A 43 -55.66 30.60 22.87
C LEU A 43 -54.23 30.04 22.89
N GLY A 44 -53.25 30.93 22.77
CA GLY A 44 -51.84 30.64 23.03
C GLY A 44 -50.90 30.62 21.82
N ARG A 45 -51.33 30.93 20.60
CA ARG A 45 -50.37 31.06 19.47
C ARG A 45 -49.48 32.30 19.56
N SER A 46 -49.95 33.31 20.30
CA SER A 46 -49.27 34.57 20.55
C SER A 46 -48.55 34.59 21.90
N VAL A 47 -48.66 33.52 22.71
CA VAL A 47 -47.71 33.38 23.82
C VAL A 47 -46.38 32.94 23.24
N SER A 48 -45.33 33.64 23.65
CA SER A 48 -43.96 33.24 23.38
C SER A 48 -43.79 31.78 23.80
N ASP A 49 -43.00 31.05 23.02
CA ASP A 49 -42.72 29.64 23.19
C ASP A 49 -42.62 29.27 24.69
N GLN A 50 -43.54 28.40 25.14
CA GLN A 50 -43.68 28.03 26.55
C GLN A 50 -42.66 26.98 26.97
N HIS A 51 -41.82 26.48 26.05
CA HIS A 51 -40.68 25.68 26.47
C HIS A 51 -39.80 26.56 27.36
N PRO A 52 -39.49 26.11 28.58
CA PRO A 52 -38.57 26.87 29.41
C PRO A 52 -37.26 26.99 28.65
N GLN A 53 -36.61 28.16 28.73
CA GLN A 53 -35.33 28.40 28.07
C GLN A 53 -34.28 27.33 28.47
N SER A 54 -34.49 26.66 29.61
CA SER A 54 -33.77 25.46 30.08
C SER A 54 -33.82 24.25 29.12
N ALA A 55 -34.89 24.07 28.34
CA ALA A 55 -35.04 22.97 27.39
C ALA A 55 -34.20 23.17 26.12
N ILE A 56 -33.99 24.42 25.72
CA ILE A 56 -33.09 24.79 24.62
C ILE A 56 -31.64 24.74 25.10
N THR A 57 -31.36 25.36 26.25
CA THR A 57 -30.01 25.38 26.84
C THR A 57 -29.51 24.00 27.27
N GLY A 58 -30.39 23.06 27.63
CA GLY A 58 -30.00 21.68 27.91
C GLY A 58 -29.57 20.88 26.67
N LEU A 59 -30.09 21.23 25.49
CA LEU A 59 -29.66 20.63 24.22
C LEU A 59 -28.36 21.25 23.73
N GLU A 60 -28.19 22.57 23.87
CA GLU A 60 -26.93 23.27 23.59
C GLU A 60 -25.79 22.70 24.44
N LEU A 61 -26.00 22.57 25.75
CA LEU A 61 -25.02 21.98 26.66
C LEU A 61 -24.63 20.55 26.26
N ARG A 62 -25.60 19.75 25.83
CA ARG A 62 -25.35 18.37 25.40
C ARG A 62 -24.58 18.32 24.08
N LEU A 63 -24.91 19.20 23.13
CA LEU A 63 -24.21 19.32 21.86
C LEU A 63 -22.75 19.75 22.09
N ASP A 64 -22.53 20.76 22.92
CA ASP A 64 -21.18 21.23 23.29
C ASP A 64 -20.36 20.10 23.94
N THR A 65 -21.01 19.30 24.80
CA THR A 65 -20.37 18.14 25.44
C THR A 65 -20.03 17.06 24.42
N ASP A 66 -20.92 16.76 23.48
CA ASP A 66 -20.71 15.73 22.46
C ASP A 66 -19.62 16.16 21.46
N GLU A 67 -19.58 17.43 21.07
CA GLU A 67 -18.51 18.00 20.24
C GLU A 67 -17.15 17.94 20.94
N GLN A 68 -17.10 18.28 22.23
CA GLN A 68 -15.86 18.18 23.00
C GLN A 68 -15.42 16.72 23.16
N ASN A 69 -16.33 15.79 23.47
CA ASN A 69 -16.02 14.36 23.56
C ASN A 69 -15.49 13.79 22.24
N LEU A 70 -16.06 14.22 21.11
CA LEU A 70 -15.59 13.83 19.78
C LEU A 70 -14.20 14.40 19.50
N ALA A 71 -13.98 15.68 19.78
CA ALA A 71 -12.68 16.32 19.62
C ALA A 71 -11.60 15.64 20.48
N ASP A 72 -11.93 15.27 21.72
CA ASP A 72 -11.04 14.55 22.64
C ASP A 72 -10.73 13.14 22.11
N HIS A 73 -11.73 12.43 21.56
CA HIS A 73 -11.55 11.11 20.96
C HIS A 73 -10.70 11.16 19.68
N GLU A 74 -10.91 12.14 18.80
CA GLU A 74 -10.11 12.33 17.58
C GLU A 74 -8.67 12.76 17.88
N ALA A 75 -8.45 13.52 18.95
CA ALA A 75 -7.13 13.94 19.39
C ALA A 75 -6.36 12.84 20.14
N ASP A 76 -7.04 11.79 20.61
CA ASP A 76 -6.40 10.67 21.30
C ASP A 76 -5.68 9.73 20.33
N LEU A 77 -4.42 10.07 20.05
CA LEU A 77 -3.50 9.23 19.28
C LEU A 77 -2.95 8.05 20.10
N ASN A 78 -3.20 8.01 21.42
CA ASN A 78 -2.69 6.99 22.33
C ASN A 78 -3.76 5.94 22.60
N ASN A 79 -3.97 5.00 21.66
CA ASN A 79 -4.82 3.82 21.83
C ASN A 79 -5.94 4.00 22.92
N PRO A 80 -6.97 4.82 22.64
CA PRO A 80 -7.97 5.27 23.64
C PRO A 80 -8.66 4.12 24.39
N HIS A 81 -8.72 2.96 23.76
CA HIS A 81 -9.36 1.75 24.29
C HIS A 81 -8.37 0.75 24.89
N GLN A 82 -7.08 1.11 24.93
CA GLN A 82 -5.98 0.23 25.33
C GLN A 82 -6.05 -1.14 24.64
N VAL A 83 -6.54 -1.18 23.40
CA VAL A 83 -6.71 -2.42 22.64
C VAL A 83 -5.34 -3.05 22.47
N GLY A 84 -5.14 -4.18 23.17
CA GLY A 84 -3.90 -4.93 23.10
C GLY A 84 -3.80 -5.75 21.81
N TYR A 85 -2.61 -6.26 21.52
CA TYR A 85 -2.37 -7.11 20.35
C TYR A 85 -3.29 -8.35 20.33
N GLU A 86 -3.61 -8.93 21.49
CA GLU A 86 -4.54 -10.07 21.60
C GLU A 86 -5.95 -9.73 21.12
N GLN A 87 -6.44 -8.54 21.48
CA GLN A 87 -7.77 -8.06 21.09
C GLN A 87 -7.83 -7.68 19.62
N ALA A 88 -6.72 -7.19 19.06
CA ALA A 88 -6.59 -6.87 17.63
C ALA A 88 -6.28 -8.10 16.74
N GLY A 89 -6.01 -9.28 17.33
CA GLY A 89 -5.52 -10.45 16.59
C GLY A 89 -4.11 -10.23 16.01
N ALA A 90 -3.37 -9.27 16.53
CA ALA A 90 -2.01 -8.94 16.13
C ALA A 90 -0.98 -9.69 17.00
N ALA A 91 0.24 -9.81 16.49
CA ALA A 91 1.36 -10.29 17.28
C ALA A 91 1.84 -9.19 18.27
N PRO A 92 2.40 -9.57 19.43
CA PRO A 92 2.99 -8.61 20.37
C PRO A 92 4.17 -7.84 19.76
N LEU A 93 4.46 -6.65 20.31
CA LEU A 93 5.57 -5.79 19.87
C LEU A 93 6.91 -6.53 19.80
N VAL A 94 7.14 -7.42 20.77
CA VAL A 94 8.27 -8.36 20.76
C VAL A 94 7.71 -9.77 20.71
N HIS A 95 7.99 -10.47 19.63
CA HIS A 95 7.67 -11.89 19.46
C HIS A 95 8.79 -12.59 18.67
N LEU A 96 8.78 -13.92 18.69
CA LEU A 96 9.73 -14.72 17.93
C LEU A 96 9.21 -14.92 16.51
N HIS A 97 10.08 -14.72 15.53
CA HIS A 97 9.87 -15.21 14.18
C HIS A 97 10.65 -16.51 14.00
N ILE A 98 10.03 -17.50 13.35
CA ILE A 98 10.78 -18.63 12.78
C ILE A 98 11.22 -18.26 11.36
N GLU A 99 12.32 -18.81 10.89
CA GLU A 99 12.90 -18.41 9.59
C GLU A 99 11.94 -18.61 8.41
N THR A 100 11.02 -19.58 8.50
CA THR A 100 10.00 -19.81 7.47
C THR A 100 9.02 -18.65 7.32
N ASP A 101 8.84 -17.84 8.35
CA ASP A 101 7.91 -16.71 8.36
C ASP A 101 8.55 -15.45 7.75
N ILE A 102 9.88 -15.44 7.61
CA ILE A 102 10.64 -14.33 7.05
C ILE A 102 10.87 -14.62 5.56
N THR A 103 9.89 -14.25 4.74
CA THR A 103 9.87 -14.55 3.31
C THR A 103 10.67 -13.57 2.45
N ASP A 104 11.06 -12.43 3.02
CA ASP A 104 11.69 -11.28 2.35
C ASP A 104 13.18 -11.11 2.68
N LEU A 105 13.79 -12.06 3.40
CA LEU A 105 15.19 -11.96 3.77
C LEU A 105 16.10 -12.33 2.58
N ASP A 106 16.63 -11.31 1.90
CA ASP A 106 17.73 -11.43 0.94
C ASP A 106 19.04 -11.79 1.68
N ARG A 107 19.17 -13.07 2.07
CA ARG A 107 20.37 -13.58 2.77
C ARG A 107 21.13 -14.61 1.94
N VAL A 108 22.43 -14.63 2.16
CA VAL A 108 23.29 -15.71 1.66
C VAL A 108 23.08 -16.95 2.51
N ARG A 109 22.74 -18.08 1.87
CA ARG A 109 22.63 -19.37 2.56
C ARG A 109 23.82 -20.23 2.18
N TRP A 110 24.59 -20.66 3.17
CA TRP A 110 25.72 -21.57 2.95
C TRP A 110 25.20 -22.99 2.74
N ARG A 111 25.45 -23.57 1.56
CA ARG A 111 25.00 -24.91 1.16
C ARG A 111 26.10 -25.98 1.25
N ASN A 112 27.28 -25.62 1.75
CA ASN A 112 28.46 -26.50 1.80
C ASN A 112 28.94 -26.90 0.39
N GLU A 113 29.26 -28.18 0.19
CA GLU A 113 29.69 -28.73 -1.09
C GLU A 113 28.52 -28.74 -2.08
N TRP A 114 28.83 -28.45 -3.34
CA TRP A 114 27.86 -28.54 -4.42
C TRP A 114 27.35 -29.98 -4.54
N ALA A 115 26.04 -30.10 -4.64
CA ALA A 115 25.31 -31.28 -5.05
C ALA A 115 24.32 -30.92 -6.17
N GLN A 116 23.89 -31.93 -6.94
CA GLN A 116 22.87 -31.79 -7.98
C GLN A 116 21.51 -31.50 -7.35
N GLN A 117 21.21 -30.22 -7.12
CA GLN A 117 19.96 -29.72 -6.56
C GLN A 117 19.72 -28.28 -7.02
N GLN A 118 18.51 -27.79 -6.79
CA GLN A 118 18.17 -26.39 -7.00
C GLN A 118 18.86 -25.49 -5.98
N TYR A 119 19.62 -24.50 -6.46
CA TYR A 119 20.12 -23.37 -5.67
C TYR A 119 19.24 -22.15 -5.91
N TYR A 120 18.93 -21.42 -4.85
CA TYR A 120 18.21 -20.16 -4.95
C TYR A 120 19.17 -19.00 -5.05
N LYS A 121 18.70 -17.86 -5.59
CA LYS A 121 19.46 -16.61 -5.56
C LYS A 121 20.04 -16.35 -4.16
N ASN A 122 21.31 -15.95 -4.13
CA ASN A 122 22.16 -15.72 -2.97
C ASN A 122 22.65 -16.98 -2.23
N ASP A 123 22.26 -18.20 -2.62
CA ASP A 123 22.88 -19.40 -2.05
C ASP A 123 24.39 -19.42 -2.40
N TRP A 124 25.22 -19.72 -1.40
CA TRP A 124 26.66 -19.93 -1.58
C TRP A 124 26.97 -21.42 -1.52
N ALA A 125 27.80 -21.90 -2.43
CA ALA A 125 28.25 -23.28 -2.48
C ALA A 125 29.71 -23.40 -2.95
N LEU A 126 30.31 -24.56 -2.70
CA LEU A 126 31.68 -24.89 -3.05
C LEU A 126 31.73 -26.17 -3.90
N GLU A 127 32.28 -26.12 -5.11
CA GLU A 127 32.51 -27.30 -5.95
C GLU A 127 34.03 -27.48 -6.15
N GLY A 128 34.63 -28.35 -5.35
CA GLY A 128 36.08 -28.53 -5.34
C GLY A 128 36.82 -27.24 -4.96
N ALA A 129 37.55 -26.64 -5.89
CA ALA A 129 38.25 -25.36 -5.70
C ALA A 129 37.40 -24.13 -6.07
N TRP A 130 36.17 -24.32 -6.56
CA TRP A 130 35.32 -23.25 -7.08
C TRP A 130 34.25 -22.87 -6.06
N GLY A 131 34.38 -21.69 -5.46
CA GLY A 131 33.36 -21.12 -4.57
C GLY A 131 32.59 -20.01 -5.27
N GLY A 132 31.27 -19.93 -5.05
CA GLY A 132 30.45 -18.92 -5.70
C GLY A 132 29.10 -18.71 -5.03
N VAL A 133 28.47 -17.57 -5.36
CA VAL A 133 27.12 -17.20 -4.94
C VAL A 133 26.22 -17.22 -6.16
N ALA A 134 25.08 -17.90 -6.07
CA ALA A 134 24.08 -17.93 -7.11
C ALA A 134 23.47 -16.52 -7.31
N ASN A 135 23.50 -16.00 -8.53
CA ASN A 135 22.90 -14.69 -8.85
C ASN A 135 21.43 -14.78 -9.30
N LYS A 136 20.96 -15.99 -9.55
CA LYS A 136 19.59 -16.37 -9.93
C LYS A 136 19.35 -17.80 -9.46
N ASP A 137 18.10 -18.23 -9.48
CA ASP A 137 17.77 -19.64 -9.24
C ASP A 137 18.39 -20.50 -10.34
N THR A 138 19.22 -21.47 -9.97
CA THR A 138 19.96 -22.31 -10.92
C THR A 138 20.25 -23.71 -10.38
N GLU A 139 20.44 -24.66 -11.31
CA GLU A 139 21.01 -25.99 -11.07
C GLU A 139 22.41 -26.13 -11.69
N ASP A 140 22.97 -25.02 -12.19
CA ASP A 140 24.26 -24.99 -12.87
C ASP A 140 25.39 -25.41 -11.92
N HIS A 141 26.43 -26.01 -12.51
CA HIS A 141 27.69 -26.27 -11.83
C HIS A 141 28.47 -24.97 -11.60
N LEU A 142 29.21 -24.91 -10.50
CA LEU A 142 30.16 -23.84 -10.20
C LEU A 142 31.49 -24.07 -10.92
N ALA A 143 31.92 -25.33 -10.99
CA ALA A 143 33.14 -25.72 -11.68
C ALA A 143 32.91 -25.79 -13.20
N PRO A 144 33.89 -25.39 -14.03
CA PRO A 144 33.83 -25.61 -15.46
C PRO A 144 33.54 -27.08 -15.80
N GLN A 145 32.49 -27.30 -16.59
CA GLN A 145 32.12 -28.64 -17.03
C GLN A 145 32.86 -28.99 -18.31
N TYR A 146 33.38 -30.22 -18.36
CA TYR A 146 34.01 -30.75 -19.56
C TYR A 146 32.94 -31.01 -20.62
N GLN A 147 33.17 -30.51 -21.83
CA GLN A 147 32.28 -30.76 -22.96
C GLN A 147 33.00 -31.61 -24.01
N GLY A 148 32.50 -32.82 -24.23
CA GLY A 148 32.99 -33.75 -25.25
C GLY A 148 34.23 -34.53 -24.84
N ASP A 149 34.65 -35.43 -25.72
CA ASP A 149 35.84 -36.25 -25.52
C ASP A 149 37.11 -35.43 -25.78
N PRO A 150 38.20 -35.68 -25.03
CA PRO A 150 39.49 -35.05 -25.30
C PRO A 150 39.98 -35.39 -26.70
N ILE A 151 40.31 -34.37 -27.48
CA ILE A 151 40.88 -34.53 -28.81
C ILE A 151 42.35 -34.13 -28.83
N TYR A 152 43.17 -34.89 -29.56
CA TYR A 152 44.53 -34.44 -29.86
C TYR A 152 44.48 -33.29 -30.85
N GLY A 153 45.07 -32.15 -30.48
CA GLY A 153 45.20 -31.03 -31.41
C GLY A 153 46.03 -31.40 -32.65
N TYR A 154 47.02 -32.28 -32.51
CA TYR A 154 47.80 -32.83 -33.62
C TYR A 154 47.36 -34.27 -33.94
N GLN A 155 46.82 -34.47 -35.14
CA GLN A 155 46.32 -35.77 -35.62
C GLN A 155 47.31 -36.52 -36.51
N GLY A 156 48.50 -35.95 -36.78
CA GLY A 156 49.52 -36.58 -37.61
C GLY A 156 50.33 -37.66 -36.88
N THR A 157 51.09 -38.43 -37.66
CA THR A 157 52.13 -39.33 -37.12
C THR A 157 53.31 -38.48 -36.66
N LEU A 158 53.63 -38.54 -35.37
CA LEU A 158 54.88 -37.95 -34.89
C LEU A 158 56.04 -38.67 -35.58
N THR A 159 56.77 -37.92 -36.40
CA THR A 159 57.91 -38.47 -37.13
C THR A 159 59.18 -38.05 -36.40
N PRO A 160 59.98 -38.99 -35.87
CA PRO A 160 61.20 -38.66 -35.16
C PRO A 160 62.18 -38.00 -36.12
N TYR A 161 62.37 -36.69 -35.96
CA TYR A 161 63.40 -35.93 -36.65
C TYR A 161 64.57 -35.70 -35.70
N GLN A 162 65.70 -36.35 -35.99
CA GLN A 162 66.96 -36.07 -35.31
C GLN A 162 67.72 -35.00 -36.10
N GLN A 163 67.83 -33.80 -35.54
CA GLN A 163 68.70 -32.74 -36.06
C GLN A 163 69.83 -32.48 -35.07
N SER A 164 71.06 -32.37 -35.57
CA SER A 164 72.22 -32.00 -34.75
C SER A 164 72.31 -30.48 -34.68
N ALA A 165 71.77 -29.89 -33.62
CA ALA A 165 71.91 -28.47 -33.33
C ALA A 165 72.04 -28.24 -31.81
N LYS A 166 72.65 -27.11 -31.43
CA LYS A 166 72.84 -26.72 -30.02
C LYS A 166 71.52 -26.41 -29.30
N GLN A 167 70.53 -25.93 -30.05
CA GLN A 167 69.18 -25.63 -29.57
C GLN A 167 68.23 -25.70 -30.75
N ILE A 168 67.05 -26.30 -30.55
CA ILE A 168 66.00 -26.30 -31.55
C ILE A 168 64.67 -25.97 -30.88
N PHE A 169 63.91 -25.06 -31.48
CA PHE A 169 62.57 -24.71 -31.05
C PHE A 169 61.58 -25.24 -32.07
N PHE A 170 60.65 -26.06 -31.61
CA PHE A 170 59.51 -26.54 -32.38
C PHE A 170 58.24 -26.28 -31.58
N GLY A 171 57.16 -25.96 -32.28
CA GLY A 171 55.87 -25.71 -31.65
C GLY A 171 54.76 -25.70 -32.68
N THR A 172 53.53 -25.91 -32.22
CA THR A 172 52.32 -25.75 -33.03
C THR A 172 51.45 -24.72 -32.32
N ARG A 173 50.92 -23.76 -33.09
CA ARG A 173 49.92 -22.82 -32.58
C ARG A 173 48.54 -23.44 -32.77
N TYR A 174 47.77 -23.51 -31.70
CA TYR A 174 46.36 -23.87 -31.75
C TYR A 174 45.54 -22.59 -31.68
N LEU A 175 44.52 -22.48 -32.54
CA LEU A 175 43.55 -21.40 -32.52
C LEU A 175 42.21 -22.01 -32.19
N SER A 176 41.55 -21.50 -31.16
CA SER A 176 40.19 -21.91 -30.77
C SER A 176 39.29 -20.68 -30.72
N SER A 177 38.06 -20.83 -31.20
CA SER A 177 37.00 -19.81 -31.05
C SER A 177 36.20 -19.97 -29.76
N VAL A 178 36.49 -21.01 -28.98
CA VAL A 178 35.85 -21.34 -27.70
C VAL A 178 36.89 -21.56 -26.62
N ALA A 179 36.51 -21.42 -25.36
CA ALA A 179 37.38 -21.74 -24.24
C ALA A 179 37.78 -23.22 -24.30
N VAL A 180 39.08 -23.49 -24.25
CA VAL A 180 39.67 -24.83 -24.19
C VAL A 180 40.66 -24.87 -23.03
N PHE A 181 40.90 -26.04 -22.48
CA PHE A 181 41.96 -26.26 -21.51
C PHE A 181 42.86 -27.39 -22.01
N LEU A 182 44.15 -27.31 -21.69
CA LEU A 182 45.09 -28.37 -22.03
C LEU A 182 45.00 -29.48 -20.99
N GLN A 183 44.56 -30.66 -21.40
CA GLN A 183 44.51 -31.82 -20.50
C GLN A 183 45.85 -32.59 -20.47
N ALA A 184 46.47 -32.80 -21.63
CA ALA A 184 47.71 -33.56 -21.76
C ALA A 184 48.47 -33.17 -23.04
N PHE A 185 49.76 -33.47 -23.08
CA PHE A 185 50.60 -33.34 -24.27
C PHE A 185 51.31 -34.66 -24.58
N ARG A 186 51.61 -34.89 -25.87
CA ARG A 186 52.42 -36.01 -26.34
C ARG A 186 53.67 -35.47 -27.01
N VAL A 187 54.84 -35.95 -26.61
CA VAL A 187 56.13 -35.57 -27.18
C VAL A 187 56.97 -36.81 -27.45
N ASP A 188 57.60 -36.85 -28.62
CA ASP A 188 58.61 -37.87 -28.92
C ASP A 188 59.98 -37.35 -28.49
N THR A 189 60.66 -38.12 -27.63
CA THR A 189 61.99 -37.78 -27.12
C THR A 189 63.03 -38.77 -27.59
N VAL A 190 64.24 -38.28 -27.86
CA VAL A 190 65.43 -39.09 -28.16
C VAL A 190 66.25 -39.22 -26.89
N ALA A 191 66.67 -40.44 -26.57
CA ALA A 191 67.48 -40.72 -25.39
C ALA A 191 68.79 -39.92 -25.42
N GLY A 192 69.17 -39.37 -24.26
CA GLY A 192 70.40 -38.58 -24.09
C GLY A 192 70.22 -37.06 -24.27
N ASN A 193 69.06 -36.59 -24.74
CA ASN A 193 68.75 -35.17 -24.84
C ASN A 193 68.00 -34.63 -23.61
N VAL A 194 68.09 -33.33 -23.38
CA VAL A 194 67.32 -32.60 -22.36
C VAL A 194 66.24 -31.77 -23.04
N TYR A 195 65.02 -31.86 -22.53
CA TYR A 195 63.84 -31.21 -23.10
C TYR A 195 63.25 -30.21 -22.09
N GLN A 196 62.83 -29.06 -22.59
CA GLN A 196 62.01 -28.10 -21.84
C GLN A 196 60.76 -27.83 -22.65
N ILE A 197 59.61 -27.91 -21.99
CA ILE A 197 58.30 -27.70 -22.61
C ILE A 197 57.75 -26.40 -22.03
N PHE A 198 57.36 -25.50 -22.93
CA PHE A 198 56.74 -24.23 -22.58
C PHE A 198 55.31 -24.23 -23.12
N LEU A 199 54.37 -23.88 -22.25
CA LEU A 199 53.03 -23.48 -22.67
C LEU A 199 53.03 -21.95 -22.67
N VAL A 200 52.66 -21.36 -23.81
CA VAL A 200 52.59 -19.92 -23.97
C VAL A 200 51.17 -19.59 -24.41
N GLU A 201 50.44 -18.92 -23.52
CA GLU A 201 49.15 -18.30 -23.81
C GLU A 201 49.40 -16.91 -24.39
N ASP A 202 48.52 -16.45 -25.28
CA ASP A 202 48.69 -15.13 -25.86
C ASP A 202 48.23 -14.06 -24.86
N PRO A 203 48.52 -12.76 -25.08
CA PRO A 203 48.18 -11.71 -24.12
C PRO A 203 46.67 -11.60 -23.81
N ASN A 204 45.82 -12.19 -24.64
CA ASN A 204 44.37 -12.19 -24.49
C ASN A 204 43.84 -13.55 -23.98
N GLY A 205 44.73 -14.52 -23.71
CA GLY A 205 44.40 -15.91 -23.37
C GLY A 205 44.56 -16.83 -24.56
#